data_AF-A0AAV5ZRL0-F1
#
_entry.id   AF-A0AAV5ZRL0-F1
#
_cell.length_a   1.000
_cell.length_b   1.000
_cell.length_c   1.000
_cell.angle_alpha   90.00
_cell.angle_beta   90.00
_cell.angle_gamma   90.00
#
_symmetry.space_group_name_H-M   'P 1'
#
loop_
_entity.id
_entity.type
_entity.pdbx_description
1 polymer ?
#
loop_
_entity_poly.entity_id
_entity_poly.type
_entity_poly.pdbx_seq_one_letter_code
_entity_poly.pdbx_strand_id
1 'polypeptide(L)'
;MTQLGFPTLLAAAARRRPEQPALIWEGGALSWRELEARAGGVARSLARAGVGAGDVVALLLPNAWGFVAALWGGLALGATVAPLNPLLAGAERERILGHLAPTAVIDAMPAHETAGVTPGPAGGAPALILYTSGSTGQPKGAVLSHAALAAANESWAGPVMGLTETDRVLAALPLAHSFGLNGALLA
;
A
#
# COMPACT_ATOMS: atom_id res chain seq x y z
N MET A 1 10.46 22.67 3.93
CA MET A 1 10.85 21.59 2.99
C MET A 1 9.69 20.61 2.97
N THR A 2 9.04 20.41 1.82
CA THR A 2 7.92 19.45 1.71
C THR A 2 8.49 18.05 1.82
N GLN A 3 8.11 17.30 2.87
CA GLN A 3 8.59 15.94 3.06
C GLN A 3 8.01 15.07 1.93
N LEU A 4 8.87 14.52 1.08
CA LEU A 4 8.44 13.62 -0.01
C LEU A 4 7.88 12.33 0.60
N GLY A 5 6.64 11.99 0.26
CA GLY A 5 6.00 10.78 0.76
C GLY A 5 6.59 9.52 0.11
N PHE A 6 6.46 8.38 0.81
CA PHE A 6 6.75 7.03 0.31
C PHE A 6 6.34 6.74 -1.17
N PRO A 7 5.15 7.17 -1.67
CA PRO A 7 4.80 6.97 -3.09
C PRO A 7 5.77 7.61 -4.09
N THR A 8 6.56 8.61 -3.67
CA THR A 8 7.62 9.19 -4.51
C THR A 8 8.75 8.20 -4.76
N LEU A 9 9.08 7.35 -3.78
CA LEU A 9 10.10 6.31 -3.92
C LEU A 9 9.67 5.26 -4.94
N LEU A 10 8.40 4.83 -4.88
CA LEU A 10 7.79 3.92 -5.85
C LEU A 10 7.80 4.51 -7.27
N ALA A 11 7.38 5.78 -7.41
CA ALA A 11 7.39 6.46 -8.70
C ALA A 11 8.81 6.64 -9.24
N ALA A 12 9.80 6.88 -8.37
CA ALA A 12 11.20 6.96 -8.77
C ALA A 12 11.74 5.59 -9.25
N ALA A 13 11.37 4.50 -8.58
CA ALA A 13 11.71 3.14 -9.02
C ALA A 13 11.10 2.85 -10.40
N ALA A 14 9.82 3.19 -10.58
CA ALA A 14 9.13 2.94 -11.85
C ALA A 14 9.71 3.72 -13.02
N ARG A 15 10.11 4.98 -12.80
CA ARG A 15 10.80 5.77 -13.83
C ARG A 15 12.17 5.22 -14.20
N ARG A 16 12.91 4.65 -13.24
CA ARG A 16 14.24 4.09 -13.50
C ARG A 16 14.17 2.79 -14.30
N ARG A 17 13.13 1.98 -14.11
CA ARG A 17 13.08 0.60 -14.64
C ARG A 17 11.69 0.24 -15.20
N PRO A 18 11.14 1.04 -16.14
CA PRO A 18 9.74 0.94 -16.54
C PRO A 18 9.36 -0.43 -17.11
N GLU A 19 10.26 -1.08 -17.84
CA GLU A 19 10.01 -2.39 -18.48
C GLU A 19 10.39 -3.59 -17.60
N GLN A 20 11.06 -3.38 -16.46
CA GLN A 20 11.43 -4.51 -15.61
C GLN A 20 10.22 -5.03 -14.83
N PRO A 21 10.12 -6.34 -14.59
CA PRO A 21 9.06 -6.91 -13.73
C PRO A 21 9.12 -6.32 -12.33
N ALA A 22 8.02 -5.74 -11.88
CA ALA A 22 7.81 -5.29 -10.50
C ALA A 22 7.11 -6.36 -9.65
N LEU A 23 6.15 -7.07 -10.25
CA LEU A 23 5.39 -8.13 -9.60
C LEU A 23 5.27 -9.34 -10.53
N ILE A 24 5.40 -10.53 -9.96
CA ILE A 24 5.22 -11.81 -10.64
C ILE A 24 4.32 -12.69 -9.76
N TRP A 25 3.35 -13.38 -10.36
CA TRP A 25 2.48 -14.36 -9.71
C TRP A 25 2.14 -15.48 -10.70
N GLU A 26 1.45 -16.52 -10.23
CA GLU A 26 1.10 -17.70 -11.06
C GLU A 26 0.36 -17.31 -12.36
N GLY A 27 -0.48 -16.28 -12.31
CA GLY A 27 -1.27 -15.81 -13.43
C GLY A 27 -0.64 -14.72 -14.30
N GLY A 28 0.62 -14.32 -14.05
CA GLY A 28 1.31 -13.34 -14.90
C GLY A 28 2.34 -12.47 -14.18
N ALA A 29 2.71 -11.38 -14.84
CA ALA A 29 3.62 -10.38 -14.30
C ALA A 29 3.13 -8.97 -14.67
N LEU A 30 3.53 -7.99 -13.86
CA LEU A 30 3.42 -6.57 -14.19
C LEU A 30 4.82 -5.97 -14.19
N SER A 31 5.13 -5.22 -15.24
CA SER A 31 6.24 -4.29 -15.25
C SER A 31 5.98 -3.13 -14.28
N TRP A 32 7.03 -2.40 -13.91
CA TRP A 32 6.89 -1.20 -13.10
C TRP A 32 5.95 -0.16 -13.74
N ARG A 33 6.02 0.03 -15.06
CA ARG A 33 5.13 0.96 -15.77
C ARG A 33 3.67 0.53 -15.68
N GLU A 34 3.38 -0.76 -15.84
CA GLU A 34 2.01 -1.27 -15.76
C GLU A 34 1.47 -1.20 -14.33
N LEU A 35 2.32 -1.47 -13.33
CA LEU A 35 1.95 -1.32 -11.93
C LEU A 35 1.61 0.13 -11.58
N GLU A 36 2.45 1.09 -11.99
CA GLU A 36 2.16 2.52 -11.83
C GLU A 36 0.84 2.91 -12.51
N ALA A 37 0.64 2.43 -13.75
CA ALA A 37 -0.58 2.69 -14.51
C ALA A 37 -1.85 2.21 -13.78
N ARG A 38 -1.78 1.04 -13.15
CA ARG A 38 -2.88 0.47 -12.36
C ARG A 38 -3.07 1.23 -11.04
N ALA A 39 -1.99 1.59 -10.36
CA ALA A 39 -2.04 2.35 -9.12
C ALA A 39 -2.71 3.72 -9.32
N GLY A 40 -2.37 4.43 -10.40
CA GLY A 40 -3.03 5.69 -10.70
C GLY A 40 -4.52 5.51 -11.02
N GLY A 41 -4.90 4.40 -11.68
CA GLY A 41 -6.31 4.10 -11.95
C GLY A 41 -7.11 3.93 -10.67
N VAL A 42 -6.53 3.28 -9.67
CA VAL A 42 -7.11 3.20 -8.32
C VAL A 42 -7.21 4.59 -7.69
N ALA A 43 -6.15 5.41 -7.76
CA ALA A 43 -6.16 6.77 -7.21
C ALA A 43 -7.29 7.62 -7.81
N ARG A 44 -7.51 7.55 -9.12
CA ARG A 44 -8.62 8.26 -9.79
C ARG A 44 -10.00 7.71 -9.41
N SER A 45 -10.13 6.40 -9.27
CA SER A 45 -11.39 5.78 -8.81
C SER A 45 -11.74 6.23 -7.39
N LEU A 46 -10.75 6.26 -6.48
CA LEU A 46 -10.91 6.75 -5.11
C LEU A 46 -11.27 8.24 -5.08
N ALA A 47 -10.58 9.07 -5.87
CA ALA A 47 -10.88 10.50 -5.97
C ALA A 47 -12.33 10.75 -6.45
N ARG A 48 -12.81 9.97 -7.42
CA ARG A 48 -14.21 10.03 -7.89
C ARG A 48 -15.21 9.59 -6.84
N ALA A 49 -14.80 8.71 -5.93
CA ALA A 49 -15.60 8.30 -4.77
C ALA A 49 -15.53 9.30 -3.60
N GLY A 50 -14.83 10.43 -3.77
CA GLY A 50 -14.74 11.51 -2.78
C GLY A 50 -13.58 11.38 -1.79
N VAL A 51 -12.69 10.40 -1.98
CA VAL A 51 -11.48 10.27 -1.15
C VAL A 51 -10.45 11.33 -1.54
N GLY A 52 -9.83 11.97 -0.56
CA GLY A 52 -8.77 12.95 -0.72
C GLY A 52 -7.60 12.75 0.23
N ALA A 53 -6.75 13.77 0.33
CA ALA A 53 -5.62 13.76 1.24
C ALA A 53 -6.09 13.80 2.71
N GLY A 54 -5.51 12.94 3.55
CA GLY A 54 -5.88 12.80 4.97
C GLY A 54 -7.05 11.86 5.24
N ASP A 55 -7.77 11.41 4.22
CA ASP A 55 -8.78 10.36 4.36
C ASP A 55 -8.14 8.99 4.63
N VAL A 56 -8.96 8.07 5.14
CA VAL A 56 -8.54 6.70 5.43
C VAL A 56 -9.18 5.72 4.45
N VAL A 57 -8.35 4.87 3.82
CA VAL A 57 -8.79 3.81 2.90
C VAL A 57 -8.42 2.44 3.48
N ALA A 58 -9.42 1.61 3.76
CA ALA A 58 -9.19 0.23 4.20
C ALA A 58 -9.02 -0.71 3.00
N LEU A 59 -8.00 -1.59 3.04
CA LEU A 59 -7.77 -2.61 2.03
C LEU A 59 -8.06 -4.00 2.60
N LEU A 60 -9.01 -4.71 2.01
CA LEU A 60 -9.39 -6.10 2.33
C LEU A 60 -9.17 -6.96 1.08
N LEU A 61 -7.93 -6.93 0.55
CA LEU A 61 -7.56 -7.62 -0.68
C LEU A 61 -6.61 -8.78 -0.38
N PRO A 62 -6.65 -9.87 -1.17
CA PRO A 62 -5.68 -10.97 -1.08
C PRO A 62 -4.26 -10.51 -1.48
N ASN A 63 -3.26 -11.34 -1.16
CA ASN A 63 -1.87 -11.17 -1.60
C ASN A 63 -1.74 -11.32 -3.14
N ALA A 64 -2.12 -10.28 -3.87
CA ALA A 64 -2.10 -10.22 -5.32
C ALA A 64 -1.73 -8.81 -5.80
N TRP A 65 -1.53 -8.65 -7.11
CA TRP A 65 -1.17 -7.36 -7.71
C TRP A 65 -2.13 -6.22 -7.35
N GLY A 66 -3.42 -6.53 -7.17
CA GLY A 66 -4.45 -5.56 -6.81
C GLY A 66 -4.18 -4.88 -5.47
N PHE A 67 -3.69 -5.63 -4.47
CA PHE A 67 -3.32 -5.08 -3.17
C PHE A 67 -2.25 -3.99 -3.32
N VAL A 68 -1.20 -4.28 -4.12
CA VAL A 68 -0.08 -3.36 -4.34
C VAL A 68 -0.52 -2.11 -5.07
N ALA A 69 -1.31 -2.28 -6.15
CA ALA A 69 -1.85 -1.16 -6.90
C ALA A 69 -2.75 -0.27 -6.03
N ALA A 70 -3.59 -0.87 -5.18
CA ALA A 70 -4.47 -0.13 -4.28
C ALA A 70 -3.71 0.62 -3.18
N LEU A 71 -2.69 -0.01 -2.60
CA LEU A 71 -1.79 0.62 -1.63
C LEU A 71 -1.11 1.85 -2.24
N TRP A 72 -0.46 1.70 -3.40
CA TRP A 72 0.22 2.80 -4.06
C TRP A 72 -0.77 3.89 -4.48
N GLY A 73 -1.91 3.53 -5.07
CA GLY A 73 -2.94 4.47 -5.48
C GLY A 73 -3.48 5.33 -4.32
N GLY A 74 -3.80 4.71 -3.19
CA GLY A 74 -4.26 5.41 -1.99
C GLY A 74 -3.19 6.35 -1.42
N LEU A 75 -1.95 5.87 -1.29
CA LEU A 75 -0.84 6.69 -0.81
C LEU A 75 -0.55 7.87 -1.76
N ALA A 76 -0.62 7.65 -3.07
CA ALA A 76 -0.39 8.70 -4.06
C ALA A 76 -1.48 9.78 -4.05
N LEU A 77 -2.71 9.42 -3.68
CA LEU A 77 -3.81 10.36 -3.44
C LEU A 77 -3.62 11.19 -2.15
N GLY A 78 -2.67 10.81 -1.30
CA GLY A 78 -2.42 11.42 0.00
C GLY A 78 -3.28 10.85 1.12
N ALA A 79 -3.97 9.73 0.88
CA ALA A 79 -4.76 9.04 1.88
C ALA A 79 -3.87 8.17 2.79
N THR A 80 -4.31 7.98 4.03
CA THR A 80 -3.77 6.96 4.92
C THR A 80 -4.38 5.61 4.54
N VAL A 81 -3.54 4.61 4.27
CA VAL A 81 -4.01 3.28 3.88
C VAL A 81 -3.97 2.32 5.06
N ALA A 82 -5.05 1.56 5.26
CA ALA A 82 -5.16 0.56 6.31
C ALA A 82 -5.31 -0.84 5.72
N PRO A 83 -4.19 -1.56 5.49
CA PRO A 83 -4.24 -2.98 5.15
C PRO A 83 -4.87 -3.81 6.27
N LEU A 84 -5.89 -4.57 5.93
CA LEU A 84 -6.59 -5.48 6.83
C LEU A 84 -6.56 -6.89 6.26
N ASN A 85 -6.64 -7.89 7.13
CA ASN A 85 -6.71 -9.29 6.68
C ASN A 85 -8.02 -9.50 5.89
N PRO A 86 -7.98 -9.94 4.61
CA PRO A 86 -9.18 -10.14 3.80
C PRO A 86 -10.12 -11.22 4.36
N LEU A 87 -9.63 -12.08 5.26
CA LEU A 87 -10.43 -13.10 5.94
C LEU A 87 -11.15 -12.58 7.20
N LEU A 88 -11.02 -11.28 7.53
CA LEU A 88 -11.81 -10.69 8.61
C LEU A 88 -13.30 -10.78 8.30
N ALA A 89 -14.06 -11.34 9.23
CA ALA A 89 -15.49 -11.56 9.09
C ALA A 89 -16.25 -11.31 10.40
N GLY A 90 -17.57 -11.12 10.27
CA GLY A 90 -18.48 -10.96 11.39
C GLY A 90 -18.11 -9.82 12.35
N ALA A 91 -18.32 -10.04 13.64
CA ALA A 91 -18.14 -9.05 14.70
C ALA A 91 -16.73 -8.44 14.72
N GLU A 92 -15.69 -9.20 14.36
CA GLU A 92 -14.32 -8.70 14.35
C GLU A 92 -14.09 -7.67 13.23
N ARG A 93 -14.63 -7.92 12.03
CA ARG A 93 -14.59 -6.95 10.92
C ARG A 93 -15.34 -5.69 11.27
N GLU A 94 -16.55 -5.82 11.84
CA GLU A 94 -17.38 -4.69 12.25
C GLU A 94 -16.69 -3.84 13.32
N ARG A 95 -16.09 -4.48 14.33
CA ARG A 95 -15.36 -3.80 15.40
C ARG A 95 -14.16 -3.03 14.87
N ILE A 96 -13.35 -3.63 13.99
CA ILE A 96 -12.18 -2.97 13.38
C ILE A 96 -12.61 -1.82 12.48
N LEU A 97 -13.59 -2.02 11.58
CA LEU A 97 -14.06 -0.98 10.67
C LEU A 97 -14.77 0.15 11.41
N GLY A 98 -15.52 -0.16 12.48
CA GLY A 98 -16.15 0.85 13.33
C GLY A 98 -15.12 1.68 14.10
N HIS A 99 -14.03 1.07 14.57
CA HIS A 99 -12.92 1.80 15.20
C HIS A 99 -12.10 2.61 14.18
N LEU A 100 -11.87 2.08 12.98
CA LEU A 100 -11.11 2.74 11.93
C LEU A 100 -11.88 3.90 11.27
N ALA A 101 -13.19 3.74 11.11
CA ALA A 101 -14.08 4.67 10.39
C ALA A 101 -13.51 5.11 9.02
N PRO A 102 -13.18 4.17 8.10
CA PRO A 102 -12.56 4.54 6.83
C PRO A 102 -13.53 5.28 5.90
N THR A 103 -13.02 6.26 5.16
CA THR A 103 -13.76 6.97 4.10
C THR A 103 -14.13 6.02 2.96
N ALA A 104 -13.27 5.03 2.66
CA ALA A 104 -13.53 4.01 1.65
C ALA A 104 -12.98 2.63 2.05
N VAL A 105 -13.62 1.58 1.55
CA VAL A 105 -13.18 0.18 1.69
C VAL A 105 -12.97 -0.40 0.30
N ILE A 106 -11.81 -1.02 0.06
CA ILE A 106 -11.52 -1.78 -1.15
C ILE A 106 -11.45 -3.26 -0.78
N ASP A 107 -12.51 -4.01 -1.05
CA ASP A 107 -12.56 -5.48 -0.92
C ASP A 107 -12.67 -6.21 -2.27
N ALA A 108 -12.82 -5.45 -3.36
CA ALA A 108 -12.62 -5.91 -4.73
C ALA A 108 -11.92 -4.82 -5.53
N MET A 109 -11.11 -5.21 -6.51
CA MET A 109 -10.45 -4.24 -7.39
C MET A 109 -11.50 -3.51 -8.24
N PRO A 110 -11.42 -2.17 -8.37
CA PRO A 110 -12.24 -1.45 -9.33
C PRO A 110 -11.93 -1.94 -10.76
N ALA A 111 -12.85 -1.66 -11.69
CA ALA A 111 -12.67 -1.97 -13.11
C ALA A 111 -11.28 -1.50 -13.61
N HIS A 112 -10.69 -2.23 -14.55
CA HIS A 112 -9.31 -2.06 -15.01
C HIS A 112 -9.03 -0.68 -15.63
N GLU A 113 -8.88 0.34 -14.79
CA GLU A 113 -8.61 1.70 -15.19
C GLU A 113 -7.10 1.98 -15.22
N THR A 114 -6.68 2.52 -16.37
CA THR A 114 -5.37 3.07 -16.77
C THR A 114 -5.01 4.51 -16.41
N ALA A 115 -4.15 4.84 -15.44
CA ALA A 115 -3.75 6.23 -15.17
C ALA A 115 -2.27 6.45 -14.88
N GLY A 116 -1.73 7.62 -15.25
CA GLY A 116 -0.51 8.10 -14.60
C GLY A 116 -0.73 8.36 -13.11
N VAL A 117 0.26 8.06 -12.28
CA VAL A 117 0.29 8.47 -10.87
C VAL A 117 0.80 9.90 -10.79
N THR A 118 0.05 10.79 -10.15
CA THR A 118 0.55 12.11 -9.73
C THR A 118 0.63 12.10 -8.22
N PRO A 119 1.82 11.98 -7.61
CA PRO A 119 1.95 11.99 -6.16
C PRO A 119 1.44 13.33 -5.61
N GLY A 120 0.38 13.29 -4.81
CA GLY A 120 -0.02 14.42 -3.99
C GLY A 120 1.05 14.71 -2.93
N PRO A 121 1.11 15.94 -2.39
CA PRO A 121 1.94 16.20 -1.22
C PRO A 121 1.51 15.28 -0.07
N ALA A 122 2.47 14.68 0.65
CA ALA A 122 2.17 14.00 1.90
C ALA A 122 1.67 15.06 2.88
N GLY A 123 0.34 15.23 2.98
CA GLY A 123 -0.35 16.33 3.67
C GLY A 123 -0.25 16.27 5.19
N GLY A 124 0.88 15.87 5.75
CA GLY A 124 1.08 15.62 7.19
C GLY A 124 0.37 14.37 7.72
N ALA A 125 -0.52 13.76 6.94
CA ALA A 125 -1.21 12.53 7.29
C ALA A 125 -0.25 11.33 7.41
N PRO A 126 -0.56 10.34 8.27
CA PRO A 126 0.15 9.08 8.29
C PRO A 126 0.06 8.34 6.97
N ALA A 127 1.04 7.49 6.69
CA ALA A 127 1.01 6.63 5.51
C ALA A 127 0.13 5.40 5.75
N LEU A 128 0.32 4.71 6.88
CA LEU A 128 -0.35 3.44 7.16
C LEU A 128 -0.95 3.36 8.55
N ILE A 129 -2.02 2.58 8.65
CA ILE A 129 -2.55 2.06 9.91
C ILE A 129 -2.58 0.54 9.83
N LEU A 130 -1.78 -0.13 10.68
CA LEU A 130 -1.77 -1.59 10.77
C LEU A 130 -2.49 -2.04 12.03
N TYR A 131 -3.51 -2.87 11.88
CA TYR A 131 -4.25 -3.41 13.02
C TYR A 131 -3.53 -4.61 13.63
N THR A 132 -3.55 -4.66 14.95
CA THR A 132 -3.04 -5.78 15.75
C THR A 132 -4.18 -6.41 16.55
N SER A 133 -4.06 -7.69 16.87
CA SER A 133 -5.10 -8.44 17.61
C SER A 133 -5.40 -7.86 18.99
N GLY A 134 -4.48 -7.06 19.57
CA GLY A 134 -4.67 -6.35 20.83
C GLY A 134 -4.88 -7.30 22.02
N SER A 135 -3.90 -7.42 22.91
CA SER A 135 -3.99 -8.26 24.13
C SER A 135 -5.16 -7.93 25.07
N THR A 136 -5.82 -6.78 24.87
CA THR A 136 -6.92 -6.26 25.70
C THR A 136 -8.30 -6.46 25.09
N GLY A 137 -8.43 -7.18 23.96
CA GLY A 137 -9.72 -7.43 23.29
C GLY A 137 -10.31 -6.22 22.54
N GLN A 138 -9.63 -5.06 22.53
CA GLN A 138 -9.98 -3.86 21.76
C GLN A 138 -9.02 -3.66 20.58
N PRO A 139 -9.49 -3.19 19.40
CA PRO A 139 -8.64 -3.04 18.24
C PRO A 139 -7.55 -2.01 18.52
N LYS A 140 -6.32 -2.26 18.06
CA LYS A 140 -5.24 -1.29 18.13
C LYS A 140 -4.63 -1.08 16.75
N GLY A 141 -4.77 0.13 16.23
CA GLY A 141 -4.13 0.56 14.98
C GLY A 141 -2.77 1.19 15.26
N ALA A 142 -1.70 0.55 14.79
CA ALA A 142 -0.37 1.13 14.79
C ALA A 142 -0.28 2.14 13.62
N VAL A 143 0.00 3.40 13.92
CA VAL A 143 0.06 4.50 12.96
C VAL A 143 1.50 4.70 12.50
N LEU A 144 1.77 4.62 11.20
CA LEU A 144 3.10 4.77 10.60
C LEU A 144 3.14 5.99 9.69
N SER A 145 4.13 6.85 9.89
CA SER A 145 4.39 7.99 9.01
C SER A 145 5.06 7.55 7.70
N HIS A 146 5.01 8.40 6.67
CA HIS A 146 5.78 8.15 5.45
C HIS A 146 7.29 8.02 5.71
N ALA A 147 7.82 8.79 6.67
CA ALA A 147 9.22 8.73 7.06
C ALA A 147 9.59 7.38 7.69
N ALA A 148 8.70 6.81 8.52
CA ALA A 148 8.91 5.49 9.10
C ALA A 148 8.97 4.39 8.03
N LEU A 149 8.12 4.47 6.99
CA LEU A 149 8.16 3.52 5.88
C LEU A 149 9.41 3.67 5.02
N ALA A 150 9.81 4.90 4.72
CA ALA A 150 11.04 5.16 3.98
C ALA A 150 12.27 4.61 4.72
N ALA A 151 12.36 4.86 6.03
CA ALA A 151 13.44 4.33 6.86
C ALA A 151 13.43 2.80 6.94
N ALA A 152 12.25 2.18 7.06
CA ALA A 152 12.12 0.72 7.06
C ALA A 152 12.56 0.10 5.72
N ASN A 153 12.12 0.69 4.60
CA ASN A 153 12.53 0.28 3.25
C ASN A 153 14.05 0.39 3.07
N GLU A 154 14.64 1.53 3.44
CA GLU A 154 16.08 1.76 3.29
C GLU A 154 16.92 0.78 4.14
N SER A 155 16.53 0.58 5.40
CA SER A 155 17.21 -0.37 6.29
C SER A 155 17.07 -1.81 5.81
N TRP A 156 15.90 -2.21 5.32
CA TRP A 156 15.65 -3.58 4.89
C TRP A 156 16.37 -3.91 3.58
N ALA A 157 16.14 -3.08 2.55
CA ALA A 157 16.73 -3.29 1.23
C ALA A 157 18.25 -3.14 1.24
N GLY A 158 18.79 -2.20 2.02
CA GLY A 158 20.22 -1.93 2.12
C GLY A 158 20.95 -2.89 3.07
N PRO A 159 21.25 -2.48 4.32
CA PRO A 159 22.17 -3.21 5.19
C PRO A 159 21.69 -4.58 5.65
N VAL A 160 20.37 -4.84 5.70
CA VAL A 160 19.85 -6.13 6.17
C VAL A 160 19.90 -7.20 5.08
N MET A 161 19.38 -6.89 3.90
CA MET A 161 19.26 -7.88 2.81
C MET A 161 20.27 -7.70 1.68
N GLY A 162 20.83 -6.50 1.50
CA GLY A 162 21.78 -6.21 0.42
C GLY A 162 21.16 -6.33 -0.98
N LEU A 163 19.88 -5.97 -1.13
CA LEU A 163 19.13 -6.15 -2.37
C LEU A 163 19.63 -5.23 -3.48
N THR A 164 19.60 -5.79 -4.68
CA THR A 164 19.95 -5.15 -5.94
C THR A 164 18.78 -5.23 -6.91
N GLU A 165 18.92 -4.54 -8.04
CA GLU A 165 17.88 -4.48 -9.07
C GLU A 165 17.61 -5.84 -9.74
N THR A 166 18.53 -6.78 -9.62
CA THR A 166 18.43 -8.13 -10.21
C THR A 166 17.79 -9.16 -9.28
N ASP A 167 17.61 -8.79 -8.01
CA ASP A 167 17.05 -9.69 -7.01
C ASP A 167 15.54 -9.84 -7.14
N ARG A 168 15.03 -10.95 -6.61
CA ARG A 168 13.61 -11.25 -6.53
C ARG A 168 13.25 -11.63 -5.12
N VAL A 169 12.29 -10.92 -4.53
CA VAL A 169 11.82 -11.16 -3.17
C VAL A 169 10.50 -11.94 -3.21
N LEU A 170 10.43 -13.05 -2.46
CA LEU A 170 9.20 -13.81 -2.30
C LEU A 170 8.35 -13.21 -1.19
N ALA A 171 7.16 -12.68 -1.52
CA ALA A 171 6.16 -12.23 -0.56
C ALA A 171 5.38 -13.41 0.05
N ALA A 172 6.01 -14.14 0.98
CA ALA A 172 5.41 -15.32 1.61
C ALA A 172 4.40 -15.00 2.73
N LEU A 173 4.53 -13.85 3.38
CA LEU A 173 3.66 -13.45 4.49
C LEU A 173 2.50 -12.55 4.02
N PRO A 174 1.38 -12.48 4.77
CA PRO A 174 0.27 -11.60 4.42
C PRO A 174 0.71 -10.14 4.28
N LEU A 175 0.33 -9.49 3.18
CA LEU A 175 0.66 -8.09 2.93
C LEU A 175 -0.08 -7.13 3.89
N ALA A 176 -1.09 -7.62 4.62
CA ALA A 176 -1.74 -6.89 5.70
C ALA A 176 -0.94 -6.87 7.02
N HIS A 177 0.22 -7.54 7.07
CA HIS A 177 1.11 -7.53 8.23
C HIS A 177 2.39 -6.76 7.94
N SER A 178 2.96 -6.12 8.96
CA SER A 178 4.13 -5.24 8.82
C SER A 178 5.31 -5.92 8.14
N PHE A 179 5.60 -7.18 8.44
CA PHE A 179 6.71 -7.90 7.81
C PHE A 179 6.41 -8.29 6.36
N GLY A 180 5.19 -8.77 6.05
CA GLY A 180 4.82 -9.07 4.65
C GLY A 180 4.81 -7.81 3.79
N LEU A 181 4.34 -6.69 4.35
CA LEU A 181 4.31 -5.41 3.67
C LEU A 181 5.71 -4.82 3.48
N ASN A 182 6.42 -4.56 4.58
CA ASN A 182 7.72 -3.89 4.52
C ASN A 182 8.83 -4.79 3.99
N GLY A 183 8.81 -6.07 4.35
CA GLY A 183 9.88 -7.02 4.02
C GLY A 183 9.81 -7.58 2.60
N ALA A 184 8.69 -7.41 1.89
CA ALA A 184 8.55 -7.88 0.52
C ALA A 184 8.15 -6.78 -0.47
N LEU A 185 7.16 -5.94 -0.12
CA LEU A 185 6.61 -4.98 -1.07
C LEU A 185 7.39 -3.65 -1.10
N LEU A 186 8.06 -3.32 0.00
CA LEU A 186 8.88 -2.13 0.16
C LEU A 186 10.38 -2.50 0.24
N ALA A 187 10.77 -3.57 -0.45
CA ALA A 187 12.13 -4.10 -0.50
C ALA A 187 12.77 -3.82 -1.87
#